data_AF-A0A1G3UIP1-F1
#
_entry.id   AF-A0A1G3UIP1-F1
#
_cell.length_a   1.000
_cell.length_b   1.000
_cell.length_c   1.000
_cell.angle_alpha   90.00
_cell.angle_beta   90.00
_cell.angle_gamma   90.00
#
_symmetry.space_group_name_H-M   'P 1'
#
loop_
_entity.id
_entity.type
_entity.pdbx_description
1 polymer ?
#
loop_
_entity_poly.entity_id
_entity_poly.type
_entity_poly.pdbx_seq_one_letter_code
_entity_poly.pdbx_strand_id
1 'polypeptide(L)'
;MKKQILGSLVILLVVGLCLGCSSAMSPYSPYYSPIDEAIKACSLGYTTELKSVVTVAYNNTEAKKADINFEAGMKEELNSQIMLFANNNANRNNKDLIDLIKKTQDCVINEIDKKRLKTRKDFIYECKEDLQKRVAGKNGNWPEVKDYSFVPNHSKNSETSIVMSAYIDYTGSKSYRGLFACEIKNNQYYDFTRFE
;
A
#
# COMPACT_ATOMS: atom_id res chain seq x y z
N MET A 1 31.04 -1.92 -56.06
CA MET A 1 32.37 -2.26 -55.51
C MET A 1 32.68 -1.33 -54.34
N LYS A 2 33.13 -1.90 -53.19
CA LYS A 2 33.89 -1.28 -52.07
C LYS A 2 33.17 -0.18 -51.26
N LYS A 3 32.82 -0.43 -49.98
CA LYS A 3 33.63 -0.24 -48.73
C LYS A 3 33.98 1.25 -48.50
N GLN A 4 33.91 1.87 -47.32
CA GLN A 4 33.70 1.45 -45.92
C GLN A 4 33.64 2.72 -45.04
N ILE A 5 32.91 2.62 -43.92
CA ILE A 5 33.18 3.14 -42.55
C ILE A 5 33.48 4.64 -42.35
N LEU A 6 32.65 5.26 -41.50
CA LEU A 6 33.01 6.01 -40.27
C LEU A 6 31.70 6.71 -39.86
N GLY A 7 31.16 6.61 -38.67
CA GLY A 7 31.69 6.17 -37.39
C GLY A 7 30.88 6.92 -36.34
N SER A 8 30.51 6.21 -35.28
CA SER A 8 30.29 6.74 -33.93
C SER A 8 29.03 7.57 -33.61
N LEU A 9 28.36 7.12 -32.54
CA LEU A 9 27.38 7.81 -31.70
C LEU A 9 26.06 8.17 -32.43
N VAL A 10 24.89 7.63 -32.10
CA VAL A 10 24.22 7.69 -30.79
C VAL A 10 23.22 6.53 -30.73
N ILE A 11 23.64 5.40 -30.17
CA ILE A 11 22.73 4.36 -29.65
C ILE A 11 22.51 4.74 -28.19
N LEU A 12 21.68 5.74 -27.89
CA LEU A 12 21.16 6.02 -26.54
C LEU A 12 20.13 7.13 -26.55
N LEU A 13 18.92 6.90 -27.03
CA LEU A 13 17.71 7.69 -26.72
C LEU A 13 16.54 7.04 -27.50
N VAL A 14 15.32 7.11 -26.96
CA VAL A 14 14.08 6.50 -27.50
C VAL A 14 13.81 5.04 -27.09
N VAL A 15 13.98 4.70 -25.80
CA VAL A 15 13.20 3.61 -25.15
C VAL A 15 12.31 4.15 -24.01
N GLY A 16 12.28 5.47 -23.82
CA GLY A 16 11.34 6.10 -22.89
C GLY A 16 10.27 6.84 -23.67
N LEU A 17 9.11 6.21 -23.90
CA LEU A 17 7.82 6.84 -24.23
C LEU A 17 6.80 5.76 -24.66
N CYS A 18 6.47 4.82 -23.77
CA CYS A 18 5.26 3.98 -23.89
C CYS A 18 4.97 3.23 -22.57
N LEU A 19 4.77 3.99 -21.49
CA LEU A 19 3.98 3.53 -20.33
C LEU A 19 3.03 4.66 -19.93
N GLY A 20 2.13 5.01 -20.86
CA GLY A 20 0.91 5.73 -20.55
C GLY A 20 -0.08 4.75 -19.92
N CYS A 21 -0.18 4.77 -18.60
CA CYS A 21 -1.38 4.40 -17.87
C CYS A 21 -1.67 5.55 -16.89
N SER A 22 -2.57 6.42 -17.31
CA SER A 22 -3.15 7.49 -16.51
C SER A 22 -3.88 6.89 -15.31
N SER A 23 -3.18 6.77 -14.19
CA SER A 23 -3.80 6.79 -12.86
C SER A 23 -3.41 8.13 -12.28
N ALA A 24 -4.41 8.97 -12.02
CA ALA A 24 -4.25 10.29 -11.45
C ALA A 24 -3.23 10.28 -10.30
N MET A 25 -2.06 10.90 -10.52
CA MET A 25 -1.35 11.56 -9.44
C MET A 25 -2.34 12.57 -8.86
N SER A 26 -2.90 12.23 -7.69
CA SER A 26 -3.75 13.13 -6.93
C SER A 26 -3.01 14.47 -6.73
N PRO A 27 -3.62 15.62 -7.06
CA PRO A 27 -2.95 16.92 -7.09
C PRO A 27 -2.96 17.59 -5.71
N TYR A 28 -2.49 16.90 -4.65
CA TYR A 28 -2.49 17.47 -3.30
C TYR A 28 -1.10 17.51 -2.65
N SER A 29 -0.57 18.75 -2.67
CA SER A 29 0.37 19.41 -1.75
C SER A 29 1.88 19.11 -1.83
N PRO A 30 2.70 20.14 -2.14
CA PRO A 30 4.16 20.08 -2.14
C PRO A 30 4.81 20.35 -0.76
N TYR A 31 4.19 19.99 0.37
CA TYR A 31 4.77 20.23 1.70
C TYR A 31 4.48 19.04 2.64
N TYR A 32 5.56 18.39 3.09
CA TYR A 32 5.64 17.27 4.05
C TYR A 32 5.27 15.88 3.52
N SER A 33 6.29 15.10 3.14
CA SER A 33 6.13 13.67 2.84
C SER A 33 5.98 12.88 4.15
N PRO A 34 4.94 12.03 4.32
CA PRO A 34 4.79 11.13 5.49
C PRO A 34 6.05 10.31 5.79
N ILE A 35 6.85 10.04 4.75
CA ILE A 35 8.13 9.34 4.83
C ILE A 35 9.18 10.16 5.59
N ASP A 36 9.31 11.45 5.31
CA ASP A 36 10.33 12.30 5.94
C ASP A 36 10.08 12.45 7.44
N GLU A 37 8.81 12.60 7.81
CA GLU A 37 8.42 12.67 9.21
C GLU A 37 8.59 11.33 9.94
N ALA A 38 8.26 10.22 9.28
CA ALA A 38 8.43 8.89 9.85
C ALA A 38 9.92 8.57 10.09
N ILE A 39 10.79 8.84 9.12
CA ILE A 39 12.24 8.65 9.26
C ILE A 39 12.78 9.50 10.43
N LYS A 40 12.33 10.75 10.53
CA LYS A 40 12.72 11.64 11.64
C LYS A 40 12.23 11.15 12.99
N ALA A 41 10.96 10.73 13.09
CA ALA A 41 10.36 10.24 14.32
C ALA A 41 11.03 8.94 14.81
N CYS A 42 11.43 8.07 13.88
CA CYS A 42 12.02 6.77 14.20
C CYS A 42 13.54 6.80 14.47
N SER A 43 14.13 7.99 14.64
CA SER A 43 15.56 8.19 14.99
C SER A 43 16.53 7.46 14.06
N LEU A 44 16.17 7.39 12.78
CA LEU A 44 16.87 6.56 11.80
C LEU A 44 18.20 7.12 11.31
N GLY A 45 18.54 8.38 11.64
CA GLY A 45 19.61 9.09 10.95
C GLY A 45 19.22 9.31 9.48
N TYR A 46 18.91 10.55 9.12
CA TYR A 46 18.42 10.84 7.77
C TYR A 46 19.54 10.65 6.74
N THR A 47 19.46 9.59 5.92
CA THR A 47 20.33 9.37 4.76
C THR A 47 19.49 9.34 3.48
N THR A 48 20.07 9.79 2.36
CA THR A 48 19.38 9.84 1.07
C THR A 48 19.00 8.43 0.59
N GLU A 49 19.87 7.46 0.83
CA GLU A 49 19.70 6.05 0.49
C GLU A 49 18.52 5.43 1.24
N LEU A 50 18.44 5.65 2.56
CA LEU A 50 17.30 5.22 3.37
C LEU A 50 15.99 5.81 2.87
N LYS A 51 15.97 7.13 2.63
CA LYS A 51 14.78 7.81 2.11
C LYS A 51 14.36 7.20 0.77
N SER A 52 15.31 6.91 -0.11
CA SER A 52 15.03 6.28 -1.40
C SER A 52 14.40 4.89 -1.24
N VAL A 53 14.97 4.04 -0.38
CA VAL A 53 14.45 2.68 -0.12
C VAL A 53 13.02 2.74 0.41
N VAL A 54 12.76 3.60 1.40
CA VAL A 54 11.43 3.75 2.00
C VAL A 54 10.43 4.35 0.99
N THR A 55 10.87 5.31 0.17
CA THR A 55 10.01 5.94 -0.85
C THR A 55 9.59 4.95 -1.92
N VAL A 56 10.52 4.13 -2.43
CA VAL A 56 10.18 3.10 -3.42
C VAL A 56 9.23 2.07 -2.82
N ALA A 57 9.47 1.62 -1.58
CA ALA A 57 8.58 0.67 -0.91
C ALA A 57 7.17 1.22 -0.69
N TYR A 58 7.05 2.49 -0.29
CA TYR A 58 5.78 3.19 -0.16
C TYR A 58 5.03 3.25 -1.49
N ASN A 59 5.66 3.75 -2.55
CA ASN A 59 5.02 3.89 -3.86
C ASN A 59 4.57 2.53 -4.42
N ASN A 60 5.39 1.48 -4.26
CA ASN A 60 5.03 0.13 -4.67
C ASN A 60 3.86 -0.42 -3.87
N THR A 61 3.81 -0.16 -2.56
CA THR A 61 2.72 -0.62 -1.70
C THR A 61 1.39 0.07 -2.07
N GLU A 62 1.42 1.38 -2.31
CA GLU A 62 0.24 2.14 -2.75
C GLU A 62 -0.24 1.68 -4.13
N ALA A 63 0.65 1.21 -5.00
CA ALA A 63 0.30 0.65 -6.31
C ALA A 63 -0.31 -0.77 -6.24
N LYS A 64 -0.17 -1.51 -5.11
CA LYS A 64 -0.70 -2.87 -4.98
C LYS A 64 -2.23 -2.89 -4.85
N LYS A 65 -2.85 -3.90 -5.47
CA LYS A 65 -4.31 -4.17 -5.43
C LYS A 65 -4.85 -4.40 -4.00
N ALA A 66 -6.17 -4.39 -3.88
CA ALA A 66 -6.94 -4.29 -2.62
C ALA A 66 -6.65 -5.34 -1.52
N ASP A 67 -6.04 -6.47 -1.85
CA ASP A 67 -6.04 -7.65 -0.98
C ASP A 67 -5.01 -7.63 0.15
N ILE A 68 -4.00 -6.76 0.08
CA ILE A 68 -2.94 -6.68 1.08
C ILE A 68 -3.09 -5.38 1.86
N ASN A 69 -3.15 -5.50 3.19
CA ASN A 69 -3.15 -4.34 4.07
C ASN A 69 -1.85 -3.55 3.94
N PHE A 70 -1.92 -2.23 4.15
CA PHE A 70 -0.79 -1.35 3.91
C PHE A 70 0.47 -1.76 4.70
N GLU A 71 0.33 -2.13 5.97
CA GLU A 71 1.44 -2.53 6.82
C GLU A 71 2.18 -3.76 6.26
N ALA A 72 1.46 -4.83 5.92
CA ALA A 72 2.03 -6.05 5.35
C ALA A 72 2.66 -5.79 3.98
N GLY A 73 2.00 -4.98 3.15
CA GLY A 73 2.54 -4.56 1.85
C GLY A 73 3.84 -3.79 2.00
N MET A 74 3.90 -2.84 2.94
CA MET A 74 5.10 -2.08 3.26
C MET A 74 6.21 -2.97 3.80
N LYS A 75 5.90 -3.93 4.68
CA LYS A 75 6.88 -4.89 5.21
C LYS A 75 7.52 -5.71 4.09
N GLU A 76 6.69 -6.24 3.20
CA GLU A 76 7.13 -7.02 2.04
C GLU A 76 8.02 -6.17 1.11
N GLU A 77 7.57 -4.97 0.74
CA GLU A 77 8.30 -4.10 -0.17
C GLU A 77 9.60 -3.60 0.44
N LEU A 78 9.62 -3.19 1.71
CA LEU A 78 10.85 -2.78 2.39
C LEU A 78 11.86 -3.92 2.42
N ASN A 79 11.44 -5.16 2.72
CA ASN A 79 12.33 -6.31 2.70
C ASN A 79 12.90 -6.57 1.30
N SER A 80 12.08 -6.46 0.26
CA SER A 80 12.51 -6.57 -1.13
C SER A 80 13.54 -5.51 -1.50
N GLN A 81 13.26 -4.23 -1.19
CA GLN A 81 14.16 -3.12 -1.50
C GLN A 81 15.46 -3.19 -0.70
N ILE A 82 15.44 -3.66 0.55
CA ILE A 82 16.67 -3.91 1.35
C ILE A 82 17.54 -4.97 0.69
N MET A 83 16.97 -6.07 0.21
CA MET A 83 17.72 -7.12 -0.48
C MET A 83 18.33 -6.62 -1.79
N LEU A 84 17.57 -5.87 -2.59
CA LEU A 84 18.08 -5.26 -3.83
C LEU A 84 19.20 -4.26 -3.53
N PHE A 85 19.03 -3.43 -2.50
CA PHE A 85 20.05 -2.48 -2.08
C PHE A 85 21.33 -3.18 -1.61
N ALA A 86 21.21 -4.27 -0.85
CA ALA A 86 22.34 -5.07 -0.39
C ALA A 86 23.10 -5.70 -1.58
N ASN A 87 22.38 -6.27 -2.55
CA ASN A 87 22.98 -6.90 -3.73
C ASN A 87 23.69 -5.89 -4.63
N ASN A 88 23.08 -4.73 -4.87
CA ASN A 88 23.65 -3.68 -5.73
C ASN A 88 24.86 -2.99 -5.10
N ASN A 89 25.03 -3.08 -3.78
CA ASN A 89 26.12 -2.46 -3.04
C ASN A 89 27.04 -3.46 -2.35
N ALA A 90 27.12 -4.71 -2.81
CA ALA A 90 27.91 -5.77 -2.17
C ALA A 90 29.40 -5.41 -1.95
N ASN A 91 29.93 -4.43 -2.70
CA ASN A 91 31.31 -3.92 -2.57
C ASN A 91 31.48 -2.74 -1.59
N ARG A 92 30.39 -2.18 -1.06
CA ARG A 92 30.39 -1.12 -0.04
C ARG A 92 29.87 -1.73 1.27
N ASN A 93 30.56 -1.51 2.37
CA ASN A 93 30.25 -2.11 3.67
C ASN A 93 28.96 -1.50 4.27
N ASN A 94 27.82 -1.74 3.64
CA ASN A 94 26.52 -1.11 3.95
C ASN A 94 25.71 -1.90 5.00
N LYS A 95 26.37 -2.80 5.74
CA LYS A 95 25.76 -3.65 6.77
C LYS A 95 25.04 -2.81 7.83
N ASP A 96 25.67 -1.73 8.27
CA ASP A 96 25.12 -0.85 9.31
C ASP A 96 23.81 -0.18 8.88
N LEU A 97 23.72 0.23 7.61
CA LEU A 97 22.49 0.82 7.07
C LEU A 97 21.37 -0.21 6.92
N ILE A 98 21.70 -1.43 6.50
CA ILE A 98 20.72 -2.53 6.40
C ILE A 98 20.18 -2.90 7.78
N ASP A 99 21.06 -3.03 8.77
CA ASP A 99 20.68 -3.36 10.15
C ASP A 99 19.85 -2.25 10.78
N LEU A 100 20.18 -0.99 10.47
CA LEU A 100 19.43 0.19 10.90
C LEU A 100 18.02 0.24 10.29
N ILE A 101 17.87 -0.02 8.98
CA ILE A 101 16.55 -0.11 8.32
C ILE A 101 15.71 -1.22 8.97
N LYS A 102 16.27 -2.42 9.12
CA LYS A 102 15.55 -3.56 9.72
C LYS A 102 15.10 -3.28 11.15
N LYS A 103 15.96 -2.67 11.97
CA LYS A 103 15.66 -2.37 13.38
C LYS A 103 14.52 -1.34 13.55
N THR A 104 14.33 -0.47 12.57
CA THR A 104 13.41 0.67 12.65
C THR A 104 12.19 0.54 11.74
N GLN A 105 12.15 -0.53 10.94
CA GLN A 105 11.12 -0.80 9.94
C GLN A 105 9.71 -0.69 10.52
N ASP A 106 9.42 -1.37 11.63
CA ASP A 106 8.09 -1.31 12.25
C ASP A 106 7.71 0.10 12.69
N CYS A 107 8.65 0.88 13.22
CA CYS A 107 8.39 2.27 13.59
C CYS A 107 8.04 3.11 12.35
N VAL A 108 8.83 3.00 11.29
CA VAL A 108 8.62 3.78 10.06
C VAL A 108 7.29 3.45 9.43
N ILE A 109 6.95 2.16 9.33
CA ILE A 109 5.67 1.73 8.76
C ILE A 109 4.52 2.28 9.59
N ASN A 110 4.59 2.17 10.92
CA ASN A 110 3.56 2.68 11.82
C ASN A 110 3.39 4.21 11.72
N GLU A 111 4.48 4.96 11.64
CA GLU A 111 4.42 6.42 11.50
C GLU A 111 3.89 6.86 10.13
N ILE A 112 4.25 6.15 9.06
CA ILE A 112 3.68 6.40 7.73
C ILE A 112 2.19 6.07 7.72
N ASP A 113 1.78 4.93 8.26
CA ASP A 113 0.37 4.50 8.24
C ASP A 113 -0.55 5.46 9.03
N LYS A 114 -0.06 6.03 10.13
CA LYS A 114 -0.79 7.05 10.90
C LYS A 114 -0.98 8.37 10.15
N LYS A 115 -0.02 8.74 9.29
CA LYS A 115 0.08 10.09 8.70
C LYS A 115 -0.32 10.16 7.25
N ARG A 116 -0.25 9.04 6.53
CA ARG A 116 -0.70 8.99 5.13
C ARG A 116 -2.20 9.22 5.06
N LEU A 117 -2.64 9.81 3.94
CA LEU A 117 -4.05 9.82 3.60
C LEU A 117 -4.48 8.38 3.31
N LYS A 118 -5.55 7.94 3.97
CA LYS A 118 -6.06 6.59 3.76
C LYS A 118 -6.80 6.57 2.43
N THR A 119 -6.51 5.56 1.63
CA THR A 119 -7.17 5.33 0.36
C THR A 119 -8.50 4.61 0.59
N ARG A 120 -9.34 4.58 -0.45
CA ARG A 120 -10.55 3.74 -0.47
C ARG A 120 -10.27 2.28 -0.09
N LYS A 121 -9.13 1.75 -0.54
CA LYS A 121 -8.71 0.38 -0.27
C LYS A 121 -8.51 0.15 1.24
N ASP A 122 -7.91 1.11 1.93
CA ASP A 122 -7.65 1.01 3.38
C ASP A 122 -8.96 0.93 4.16
N PHE A 123 -9.92 1.79 3.84
CA PHE A 123 -11.23 1.78 4.48
C PHE A 123 -12.00 0.49 4.22
N ILE A 124 -11.93 -0.07 3.01
CA ILE A 124 -12.55 -1.37 2.70
C ILE A 124 -11.88 -2.49 3.51
N TYR A 125 -10.55 -2.49 3.61
CA TYR A 125 -9.83 -3.49 4.40
C TYR A 125 -10.18 -3.40 5.89
N GLU A 126 -10.17 -2.21 6.48
CA GLU A 126 -10.53 -1.98 7.90
C GLU A 126 -11.98 -2.40 8.18
N CYS A 127 -12.89 -2.07 7.28
CA CYS A 127 -14.29 -2.48 7.34
C CYS A 127 -14.46 -4.00 7.25
N LYS A 128 -13.72 -4.67 6.36
CA LYS A 128 -13.68 -6.14 6.27
C LYS A 128 -13.12 -6.77 7.54
N GLU A 129 -12.08 -6.21 8.13
CA GLU A 129 -11.48 -6.72 9.38
C GLU A 129 -12.42 -6.57 10.57
N ASP A 130 -13.14 -5.44 10.67
CA ASP A 130 -14.17 -5.26 11.69
C ASP A 130 -15.34 -6.24 11.46
N LEU A 131 -15.82 -6.37 10.22
CA LEU A 131 -16.87 -7.34 9.87
C LEU A 131 -16.45 -8.76 10.25
N GLN A 132 -15.22 -9.17 9.92
CA GLN A 132 -14.65 -10.47 10.29
C GLN A 132 -14.68 -10.70 11.80
N LYS A 133 -14.25 -9.71 12.59
CA LYS A 133 -14.26 -9.78 14.07
C LYS A 133 -15.67 -9.90 14.63
N ARG A 134 -16.66 -9.21 14.05
CA ARG A 134 -18.06 -9.26 14.51
C ARG A 134 -18.74 -10.57 14.16
N VAL A 135 -18.49 -11.12 12.97
CA VAL A 135 -19.12 -12.40 12.56
C VAL A 135 -18.48 -13.61 13.23
N ALA A 136 -17.15 -13.64 13.38
CA ALA A 136 -16.44 -14.77 13.97
C ALA A 136 -16.34 -14.69 15.50
N GLY A 137 -16.63 -13.53 16.09
CA GLY A 137 -16.45 -13.29 17.51
C GLY A 137 -14.99 -13.15 17.93
N LYS A 138 -14.75 -12.99 19.23
CA LYS A 138 -13.42 -12.73 19.78
C LYS A 138 -12.48 -13.92 19.53
N ASN A 139 -11.44 -13.70 18.73
CA ASN A 139 -10.41 -14.69 18.33
C ASN A 139 -10.90 -15.82 17.41
N GLY A 140 -12.09 -15.70 16.82
CA GLY A 140 -12.57 -16.64 15.82
C GLY A 140 -12.07 -16.28 14.42
N ASN A 141 -11.70 -17.29 13.63
CA ASN A 141 -11.46 -17.14 12.18
C ASN A 141 -12.69 -17.55 11.36
N TRP A 142 -13.72 -18.09 12.01
CA TRP A 142 -14.94 -18.61 11.41
C TRP A 142 -16.17 -18.11 12.18
N PRO A 143 -17.28 -17.77 11.51
CA PRO A 143 -17.51 -17.60 10.06
C PRO A 143 -16.50 -16.68 9.36
N GLU A 144 -16.25 -16.90 8.06
CA GLU A 144 -15.19 -16.19 7.33
C GLU A 144 -15.77 -15.18 6.33
N VAL A 145 -15.19 -13.98 6.27
CA VAL A 145 -15.53 -12.94 5.31
C VAL A 145 -14.65 -13.07 4.07
N LYS A 146 -15.26 -13.38 2.94
CA LYS A 146 -14.61 -13.61 1.63
C LYS A 146 -15.23 -12.74 0.54
N ASP A 147 -14.60 -12.74 -0.63
CA ASP A 147 -15.12 -12.14 -1.87
C ASP A 147 -15.64 -10.71 -1.67
N TYR A 148 -14.86 -9.90 -0.95
CA TYR A 148 -15.22 -8.53 -0.64
C TYR A 148 -14.76 -7.57 -1.73
N SER A 149 -15.58 -6.57 -2.06
CA SER A 149 -15.28 -5.63 -3.13
C SER A 149 -16.03 -4.31 -2.95
N PHE A 150 -15.47 -3.25 -3.54
CA PHE A 150 -16.10 -1.94 -3.62
C PHE A 150 -17.31 -1.94 -4.57
N VAL A 151 -18.40 -1.27 -4.18
CA VAL A 151 -19.60 -1.09 -5.00
C VAL A 151 -19.79 0.40 -5.33
N PRO A 152 -19.19 0.90 -6.44
CA PRO A 152 -19.15 2.34 -6.74
C PRO A 152 -20.52 2.97 -7.00
N ASN A 153 -21.43 2.21 -7.61
CA ASN A 153 -22.70 2.73 -8.12
C ASN A 153 -23.86 2.57 -7.13
N HIS A 154 -23.58 2.23 -5.87
CA HIS A 154 -24.62 2.10 -4.85
C HIS A 154 -25.09 3.48 -4.38
N SER A 155 -26.39 3.68 -4.17
CA SER A 155 -26.97 4.98 -3.80
C SER A 155 -26.45 5.56 -2.48
N LYS A 156 -25.99 4.69 -1.58
CA LYS A 156 -25.40 5.06 -0.29
C LYS A 156 -23.87 5.26 -0.35
N ASN A 157 -23.25 5.09 -1.51
CA ASN A 157 -21.82 5.31 -1.68
C ASN A 157 -21.52 6.82 -1.74
N SER A 158 -20.56 7.27 -0.94
CA SER A 158 -20.14 8.67 -0.81
C SER A 158 -18.70 8.75 -0.28
N GLU A 159 -18.15 9.97 -0.18
CA GLU A 159 -16.80 10.19 0.37
C GLU A 159 -16.67 9.77 1.84
N THR A 160 -17.76 9.84 2.60
CA THR A 160 -17.80 9.49 4.04
C THR A 160 -18.43 8.11 4.29
N SER A 161 -18.86 7.41 3.25
CA SER A 161 -19.49 6.09 3.35
C SER A 161 -19.20 5.27 2.10
N ILE A 162 -18.25 4.35 2.20
CA ILE A 162 -17.83 3.52 1.07
C ILE A 162 -18.60 2.21 1.12
N VAL A 163 -19.32 1.88 0.05
CA VAL A 163 -20.11 0.64 0.02
C VAL A 163 -19.26 -0.54 -0.41
N MET A 164 -19.26 -1.59 0.41
CA MET A 164 -18.58 -2.85 0.21
C MET A 164 -19.61 -3.98 0.09
N SER A 165 -19.46 -4.85 -0.92
CA SER A 165 -20.09 -6.18 -0.89
C SER A 165 -19.14 -7.17 -0.27
N ALA A 166 -19.62 -8.12 0.53
CA ALA A 166 -18.83 -9.23 1.05
C ALA A 166 -19.68 -10.49 1.16
N TYR A 167 -19.05 -11.66 1.04
CA TYR A 167 -19.65 -12.97 1.29
C TYR A 167 -19.26 -13.48 2.67
N ILE A 168 -20.25 -13.86 3.48
CA ILE A 168 -20.03 -14.35 4.83
C ILE A 168 -20.27 -15.86 4.79
N ASP A 169 -19.20 -16.60 4.95
CA ASP A 169 -19.17 -18.05 4.86
C ASP A 169 -19.35 -18.70 6.23
N TYR A 170 -20.53 -19.25 6.47
CA TYR A 170 -20.86 -20.05 7.65
C TYR A 170 -20.64 -21.54 7.44
N THR A 171 -20.17 -21.97 6.26
CA THR A 171 -20.27 -23.33 5.73
C THR A 171 -21.73 -23.80 5.55
N GLY A 172 -22.09 -24.23 4.34
CA GLY A 172 -23.44 -24.71 4.01
C GLY A 172 -24.47 -23.60 3.73
N SER A 173 -25.75 -23.86 3.99
CA SER A 173 -26.89 -23.04 3.53
C SER A 173 -27.11 -21.73 4.28
N LYS A 174 -26.32 -21.44 5.32
CA LYS A 174 -26.41 -20.21 6.11
C LYS A 174 -25.52 -19.08 5.59
N SER A 175 -24.64 -19.39 4.63
CA SER A 175 -23.75 -18.40 4.02
C SER A 175 -24.55 -17.42 3.15
N TYR A 176 -24.16 -16.14 3.17
CA TYR A 176 -24.89 -15.10 2.45
C TYR A 176 -23.96 -14.00 1.94
N ARG A 177 -24.39 -13.30 0.89
CA ARG A 177 -23.76 -12.06 0.43
C ARG A 177 -24.47 -10.86 1.06
N GLY A 178 -23.71 -9.94 1.62
CA GLY A 178 -24.21 -8.70 2.21
C GLY A 178 -23.61 -7.47 1.54
N LEU A 179 -24.28 -6.34 1.74
CA LEU A 179 -23.77 -5.01 1.44
C LEU A 179 -23.57 -4.25 2.75
N PHE A 180 -22.45 -3.54 2.85
CA PHE A 180 -22.01 -2.86 4.05
C PHE A 180 -21.53 -1.46 3.68
N ALA A 181 -22.03 -0.41 4.34
CA ALA A 181 -21.47 0.92 4.28
C ALA A 181 -20.35 1.04 5.30
N CYS A 182 -19.12 1.22 4.85
CA CYS A 182 -17.96 1.49 5.67
C CYS A 182 -17.91 3.00 5.96
N GLU A 183 -18.17 3.39 7.20
CA GLU A 183 -18.30 4.77 7.63
C GLU A 183 -16.93 5.40 7.94
N ILE A 184 -16.71 6.61 7.45
CA ILE A 184 -15.44 7.31 7.55
C ILE A 184 -15.64 8.65 8.25
N LYS A 185 -14.80 8.93 9.26
CA LYS A 185 -14.75 10.22 9.95
C LYS A 185 -13.30 10.67 10.08
N ASN A 186 -13.00 11.91 9.69
CA ASN A 186 -11.66 12.50 9.81
C ASN A 186 -10.54 11.61 9.23
N ASN A 187 -10.72 11.05 8.02
CA ASN A 187 -9.77 10.13 7.38
C ASN A 187 -9.51 8.84 8.18
N GLN A 188 -10.45 8.42 9.03
CA GLN A 188 -10.37 7.17 9.80
C GLN A 188 -11.66 6.37 9.61
N TYR A 189 -11.50 5.04 9.54
CA TYR A 189 -12.63 4.12 9.64
C TYR A 189 -13.30 4.28 11.02
N TYR A 190 -14.62 4.37 11.03
CA TYR A 190 -15.41 4.54 12.25
C TYR A 190 -16.21 3.28 12.61
N ASP A 191 -17.04 2.79 11.69
CA ASP A 191 -17.92 1.62 11.87
C ASP A 191 -18.43 1.15 10.50
N PHE A 192 -19.26 0.10 10.47
CA PHE A 192 -20.03 -0.27 9.30
C PHE A 192 -21.52 -0.45 9.60
N THR A 193 -22.35 -0.10 8.61
CA THR A 193 -23.79 -0.37 8.63
C THR A 193 -24.14 -1.39 7.55
N ARG A 194 -24.83 -2.48 7.92
CA ARG A 194 -25.35 -3.47 6.95
C ARG A 194 -26.60 -2.94 6.25
N PHE A 195 -26.73 -3.24 4.97
CA PHE A 195 -27.97 -3.10 4.22
C PHE A 195 -28.68 -4.45 4.06
N GLU A 196 -30.00 -4.39 4.10
CA GLU A 196 -30.89 -5.49 3.73
C GLU A 196 -31.13 -5.48 2.21
#